data_AF-A0A3L6ZXG3-F1
#
_entry.id   AF-A0A3L6ZXG3-F1
#
_cell.length_a   1.000
_cell.length_b   1.000
_cell.length_c   1.000
_cell.angle_alpha   90.00
_cell.angle_beta   90.00
_cell.angle_gamma   90.00
#
_symmetry.space_group_name_H-M   'P 1'
#
loop_
_entity.id
_entity.type
_entity.pdbx_description
1 polymer ?
#
loop_
_entity_poly.entity_id
_entity_poly.type
_entity_poly.pdbx_seq_one_letter_code
_entity_poly.pdbx_strand_id
1 'polypeptide(L)'
;MTDLYADRQWLTIPDLVEKLDLTPSRIRRLIEERQLLAIKRDGVLSVPADFLNDEDQPLSELRGTLFVLADARFTDDEAMEWMLSVEESLGTAPIDALRAGRKAEVRRVAQALA
;
A
#
# COMPACT_ATOMS: atom_id res chain seq x y z
N MET A 1 0.70 -14.28 -15.40
CA MET A 1 0.35 -13.56 -14.16
C MET A 1 1.25 -12.34 -14.07
N THR A 2 1.29 -11.53 -15.12
CA THR A 2 2.52 -10.77 -15.48
C THR A 2 2.26 -9.27 -15.70
N ASP A 3 1.10 -8.73 -15.31
CA ASP A 3 0.79 -7.33 -15.64
C ASP A 3 0.11 -6.50 -14.52
N LEU A 4 -0.21 -7.09 -13.36
CA LEU A 4 -0.88 -6.36 -12.26
C LEU A 4 -0.09 -5.15 -11.74
N TYR A 5 1.22 -5.13 -12.01
CA TYR A 5 2.15 -4.16 -11.46
C TYR A 5 2.92 -3.36 -12.51
N ALA A 6 2.75 -3.65 -13.80
CA ALA A 6 3.60 -3.08 -14.85
C ALA A 6 3.38 -1.57 -15.02
N ASP A 7 2.15 -1.11 -14.80
CA ASP A 7 1.78 0.30 -14.93
C ASP A 7 2.07 1.13 -13.67
N ARG A 8 2.49 0.49 -12.57
CA ARG A 8 2.73 1.17 -11.29
C ARG A 8 4.21 1.39 -11.06
N GLN A 9 4.57 2.59 -10.59
CA GLN A 9 5.92 2.89 -10.16
C GLN A 9 6.19 2.26 -8.80
N TRP A 10 7.36 1.64 -8.65
CA TRP A 10 7.84 1.04 -7.41
C TRP A 10 9.06 1.79 -6.90
N LEU A 11 9.12 1.98 -5.59
CA LEU A 11 10.19 2.66 -4.88
C LEU A 11 10.90 1.66 -3.98
N THR A 12 12.21 1.54 -4.14
CA THR A 12 13.07 0.79 -3.23
C THR A 12 13.31 1.58 -1.94
N ILE A 13 13.96 0.97 -0.94
CA ILE A 13 14.35 1.69 0.28
C ILE A 13 15.26 2.90 -0.02
N PRO A 14 16.30 2.81 -0.87
CA PRO A 14 17.06 3.98 -1.30
C PRO A 14 16.19 5.08 -1.94
N ASP A 15 15.27 4.72 -2.85
CA ASP A 15 14.40 5.71 -3.49
C ASP A 15 13.53 6.43 -2.45
N LEU A 16 13.01 5.70 -1.46
CA LEU A 16 12.23 6.25 -0.35
C LEU A 16 13.07 7.14 0.57
N VAL A 17 14.33 6.80 0.81
CA VAL A 17 15.26 7.63 1.60
C VAL A 17 15.46 8.98 0.92
N GLU A 18 15.73 8.98 -0.38
CA GLU A 18 15.92 10.21 -1.17
C GLU A 18 14.62 11.02 -1.26
N LYS A 19 13.49 10.36 -1.50
CA LYS A 19 12.19 11.01 -1.72
C LYS A 19 11.57 11.58 -0.45
N LEU A 20 11.69 10.87 0.68
CA LEU A 20 11.10 11.27 1.96
C LEU A 20 12.05 12.12 2.83
N ASP A 21 13.33 12.22 2.46
CA ASP A 21 14.41 12.77 3.29
C ASP A 21 14.46 12.11 4.69
N LEU A 22 14.35 10.78 4.72
CA LEU A 22 14.33 9.97 5.95
C LEU A 22 15.43 8.91 5.96
N THR A 23 15.87 8.51 7.14
CA THR A 23 16.85 7.42 7.28
C THR A 23 16.25 6.06 6.90
N PRO A 24 17.07 5.08 6.44
CA PRO A 24 16.59 3.72 6.14
C PRO A 24 15.84 3.07 7.33
N SER A 25 16.32 3.30 8.55
CA SER A 25 15.67 2.81 9.78
C SER A 25 14.29 3.42 9.98
N ARG A 26 14.12 4.72 9.64
CA ARG A 26 12.81 5.37 9.69
C ARG A 26 11.88 4.80 8.63
N ILE A 27 12.35 4.55 7.41
CA ILE A 27 11.54 3.88 6.36
C ILE A 27 11.07 2.50 6.81
N ARG A 28 11.97 1.68 7.37
CA ARG A 28 11.60 0.36 7.91
C ARG A 28 10.56 0.46 9.01
N ARG A 29 10.70 1.46 9.89
CA ARG A 29 9.72 1.72 10.93
C ARG A 29 8.34 2.12 10.36
N LEU A 30 8.27 2.87 9.27
CA LEU A 30 7.00 3.16 8.60
C LEU A 30 6.30 1.87 8.13
N ILE A 31 7.07 0.90 7.63
CA ILE A 31 6.56 -0.41 7.20
C ILE A 31 6.09 -1.22 8.43
N GLU A 32 6.92 -1.31 9.46
CA GLU A 32 6.60 -2.02 10.71
C GLU A 32 5.34 -1.45 11.40
N GLU A 33 5.15 -0.13 11.37
CA GLU A 33 3.98 0.56 11.93
C GLU A 33 2.75 0.55 11.00
N ARG A 34 2.83 -0.19 9.88
CA ARG A 34 1.84 -0.28 8.81
C ARG A 34 1.46 1.08 8.21
N GLN A 35 2.34 2.07 8.27
CA GLN A 35 2.16 3.33 7.56
C GLN A 35 2.48 3.19 6.07
N LEU A 36 3.36 2.25 5.72
CA LEU A 36 3.60 1.76 4.37
C LEU A 36 3.44 0.24 4.34
N LEU A 37 3.16 -0.30 3.16
CA LEU A 37 3.20 -1.73 2.89
C LEU A 37 4.28 -1.99 1.83
N ALA A 38 5.08 -3.03 2.02
CA ALA A 38 6.20 -3.36 1.15
C ALA A 38 6.22 -4.87 0.90
N ILE A 39 6.62 -5.25 -0.32
CA ILE A 39 6.87 -6.65 -0.69
C ILE A 39 8.24 -6.79 -1.35
N LYS A 40 8.78 -8.01 -1.40
CA LYS A 40 10.01 -8.27 -2.16
C LYS A 40 9.67 -8.53 -3.62
N ARG A 41 10.19 -7.68 -4.50
CA ARG A 41 10.14 -7.85 -5.96
C ARG A 41 11.55 -8.17 -6.43
N ASP A 42 11.73 -9.33 -7.06
CA ASP A 42 13.05 -9.80 -7.53
C ASP A 42 14.14 -9.73 -6.43
N GLY A 43 13.75 -10.05 -5.18
CA GLY A 43 14.62 -10.00 -4.00
C GLY A 43 14.78 -8.62 -3.34
N VAL A 44 14.25 -7.57 -3.95
CA VAL A 44 14.37 -6.17 -3.47
C VAL A 44 13.07 -5.72 -2.79
N LEU A 45 13.18 -5.29 -1.53
CA LEU A 45 12.04 -4.74 -0.79
C LEU A 45 11.60 -3.41 -1.41
N SER A 46 10.36 -3.36 -1.86
CA SER A 46 9.82 -2.27 -2.66
C SER A 46 8.41 -1.88 -2.22
N VAL A 47 8.08 -0.60 -2.38
CA VAL A 47 6.79 0.02 -2.03
C VAL A 47 6.21 0.69 -3.28
N PRO A 48 4.90 0.55 -3.57
CA PRO A 48 4.26 1.32 -4.64
C PRO A 48 4.34 2.83 -4.38
N ALA A 49 4.70 3.61 -5.40
CA ALA A 49 4.70 5.08 -5.30
C ALA A 49 3.29 5.63 -4.99
N ASP A 50 2.25 4.90 -5.39
CA ASP A 50 0.84 5.24 -5.13
C ASP A 50 0.51 5.35 -3.64
N PHE A 51 1.33 4.74 -2.76
CA PHE A 51 1.15 4.80 -1.30
C PHE A 51 1.62 6.11 -0.68
N LEU A 52 2.31 6.96 -1.44
CA LEU A 52 2.62 8.32 -1.04
C LEU A 52 1.54 9.26 -1.58
N ASN A 53 1.30 10.38 -0.90
CA ASN A 53 0.49 11.48 -1.40
C ASN A 53 1.33 12.41 -2.30
N ASP A 54 0.73 13.50 -2.77
CA ASP A 54 1.38 14.43 -3.69
C ASP A 54 2.47 15.30 -3.01
N GLU A 55 2.53 15.28 -1.68
CA GLU A 55 3.57 15.92 -0.85
C GLU A 55 4.65 14.91 -0.41
N ASP A 56 4.73 13.75 -1.09
CA ASP A 56 5.66 12.67 -0.79
C ASP A 56 5.58 12.20 0.67
N GLN A 57 4.38 12.05 1.23
CA GLN A 57 4.16 11.47 2.55
C GLN A 57 3.27 10.23 2.47
N PRO A 58 3.44 9.22 3.34
CA PRO A 58 2.53 8.07 3.36
C PRO A 58 1.06 8.49 3.47
N LEU A 59 0.19 7.90 2.64
CA LEU A 59 -1.25 8.15 2.70
C LEU A 59 -1.79 7.75 4.08
N SER A 60 -2.39 8.72 4.79
CA SER A 60 -2.86 8.52 6.16
C SER A 60 -3.90 7.41 6.30
N GLU A 61 -4.64 7.16 5.22
CA GLU A 61 -5.69 6.16 5.08
C GLU A 61 -5.16 4.74 5.14
N LEU A 62 -3.96 4.50 4.59
CA LEU A 62 -3.35 3.17 4.42
C LEU A 62 -3.32 2.44 5.74
N ARG A 63 -2.80 3.08 6.78
CA ARG A 63 -2.59 2.44 8.08
C ARG A 63 -3.84 1.75 8.61
N GLY A 64 -4.97 2.44 8.60
CA GLY A 64 -6.22 1.85 9.08
C GLY A 64 -6.71 0.70 8.20
N THR A 65 -6.55 0.81 6.88
CA THR A 65 -6.91 -0.27 5.96
C THR A 65 -6.01 -1.49 6.14
N LEU A 66 -4.70 -1.29 6.28
CA LEU A 66 -3.72 -2.36 6.50
C LEU A 66 -3.92 -3.08 7.84
N PHE A 67 -4.39 -2.38 8.88
CA PHE A 67 -4.80 -3.05 10.12
C PHE A 67 -6.05 -3.93 9.92
N VAL A 68 -7.06 -3.45 9.20
CA VAL A 68 -8.26 -4.27 8.92
C VAL A 68 -7.89 -5.53 8.14
N LEU A 69 -7.04 -5.42 7.11
CA LEU A 69 -6.57 -6.57 6.36
C LEU A 69 -5.75 -7.54 7.22
N ALA A 70 -4.90 -7.01 8.12
CA ALA A 70 -4.14 -7.84 9.05
C ALA A 70 -5.05 -8.58 10.04
N ASP A 71 -6.12 -7.95 10.52
CA ASP A 71 -7.13 -8.58 11.37
C ASP A 71 -7.89 -9.69 10.61
N ALA A 72 -8.10 -9.51 9.30
CA ALA A 72 -8.59 -10.53 8.37
C ALA A 72 -7.53 -11.60 8.02
N ARG A 73 -6.34 -11.55 8.63
CA ARG A 73 -5.20 -12.47 8.45
C ARG A 73 -4.57 -12.48 7.05
N PHE A 74 -4.70 -11.38 6.31
CA PHE A 74 -3.94 -11.20 5.06
C PHE A 74 -2.44 -11.10 5.37
N THR A 75 -1.64 -11.81 4.58
CA THR A 75 -0.20 -11.59 4.48
C THR A 75 0.09 -10.26 3.76
N ASP A 76 1.33 -9.78 3.86
CA ASP A 76 1.71 -8.53 3.17
C ASP A 76 1.61 -8.66 1.64
N ASP A 77 1.87 -9.85 1.08
CA ASP A 77 1.70 -10.14 -0.35
C ASP A 77 0.21 -10.14 -0.77
N GLU A 78 -0.67 -10.79 -0.01
CA GLU A 78 -2.12 -10.78 -0.27
C GLU A 78 -2.71 -9.37 -0.09
N ALA A 79 -2.27 -8.63 0.94
CA ALA A 79 -2.69 -7.25 1.14
C ALA A 79 -2.22 -6.36 -0.02
N MET A 80 -1.00 -6.58 -0.53
CA MET A 80 -0.47 -5.84 -1.68
C MET A 80 -1.27 -6.15 -2.95
N GLU A 81 -1.55 -7.43 -3.20
CA GLU A 81 -2.37 -7.86 -4.33
C GLU A 81 -3.76 -7.23 -4.27
N TRP A 82 -4.42 -7.28 -3.10
CA TRP A 82 -5.74 -6.67 -2.93
C TRP A 82 -5.70 -5.15 -3.10
N MET A 83 -4.72 -4.46 -2.51
CA MET A 83 -4.60 -3.00 -2.59
C MET A 83 -4.41 -2.47 -4.01
N LEU A 84 -3.77 -3.26 -4.89
CA LEU A 84 -3.39 -2.84 -6.24
C LEU A 84 -4.27 -3.43 -7.36
N SER A 85 -5.04 -4.50 -7.06
CA SER A 85 -5.96 -5.14 -8.00
C SER A 85 -7.33 -4.51 -7.96
N VAL A 86 -8.06 -4.57 -9.07
CA VAL A 86 -9.46 -4.10 -9.11
C VAL A 86 -10.30 -4.92 -8.14
N GLU A 87 -10.91 -4.22 -7.19
CA GLU A 87 -11.90 -4.78 -6.28
C GLU A 87 -13.30 -4.52 -6.86
N GLU A 88 -14.04 -5.57 -7.19
CA GLU A 88 -15.34 -5.48 -7.87
C GLU A 88 -16.33 -4.57 -7.12
N SER A 89 -16.32 -4.66 -5.79
CA SER A 89 -17.20 -3.85 -4.92
C SER A 89 -16.87 -2.35 -4.96
N LEU A 90 -15.65 -2.00 -5.36
CA LEU A 90 -15.15 -0.63 -5.51
C LEU A 90 -15.11 -0.15 -6.97
N GLY A 91 -15.17 -1.09 -7.93
CA GLY A 91 -15.01 -0.83 -9.36
C GLY A 91 -13.61 -0.36 -9.78
N THR A 92 -12.64 -0.36 -8.87
CA THR A 92 -11.25 0.12 -9.08
C THR A 92 -10.35 -0.52 -8.02
N ALA A 93 -9.03 -0.33 -8.11
CA ALA A 93 -8.15 -0.78 -7.05
C ALA A 93 -8.37 0.03 -5.75
N PRO A 94 -8.31 -0.61 -4.56
CA PRO A 94 -8.44 0.08 -3.29
C PRO A 94 -7.53 1.29 -3.13
N ILE A 95 -6.29 1.24 -3.63
CA ILE A 95 -5.38 2.38 -3.57
C ILE A 95 -5.89 3.60 -4.36
N ASP A 96 -6.46 3.36 -5.54
CA ASP A 96 -6.99 4.43 -6.38
C ASP A 96 -8.25 5.04 -5.74
N ALA A 97 -9.09 4.20 -5.13
CA ALA A 97 -10.23 4.64 -4.33
C ALA A 97 -9.81 5.46 -3.10
N LEU A 98 -8.73 5.07 -2.41
CA LEU A 98 -8.17 5.84 -1.29
C LEU A 98 -7.67 7.21 -1.75
N ARG A 99 -6.94 7.28 -2.86
CA ARG A 99 -6.46 8.54 -3.46
C ARG A 99 -7.63 9.43 -3.90
N ALA A 100 -8.74 8.85 -4.32
CA ALA A 100 -9.99 9.56 -4.61
C ALA A 100 -10.80 9.94 -3.35
N GLY A 101 -10.25 9.75 -2.14
CA GLY A 101 -10.92 10.10 -0.87
C GLY A 101 -12.02 9.13 -0.42
N ARG A 102 -12.17 7.97 -1.09
CA ARG A 102 -13.25 6.99 -0.83
C ARG A 102 -12.93 6.03 0.34
N LYS A 103 -12.22 6.54 1.36
CA LYS A 103 -11.75 5.80 2.54
C LYS A 103 -12.81 4.96 3.24
N ALA A 104 -14.01 5.52 3.46
CA ALA A 104 -15.09 4.84 4.18
C ALA A 104 -15.60 3.62 3.41
N GLU A 105 -15.64 3.71 2.08
CA GLU A 105 -16.05 2.62 1.20
C GLU A 105 -14.99 1.52 1.20
N VAL A 106 -13.71 1.87 1.02
CA VAL A 106 -12.58 0.93 1.06
C VAL A 106 -12.56 0.15 2.36
N ARG A 107 -12.72 0.82 3.51
CA ARG A 107 -12.73 0.15 4.81
C ARG A 107 -13.91 -0.78 5.00
N ARG A 108 -15.10 -0.42 4.48
CA ARG A 108 -16.27 -1.29 4.53
C ARG A 108 -16.03 -2.57 3.76
N VAL A 109 -15.44 -2.47 2.56
CA VAL A 109 -15.12 -3.65 1.75
C VAL A 109 -14.05 -4.49 2.45
N ALA A 110 -12.96 -3.88 2.93
CA ALA A 110 -11.92 -4.60 3.67
C ALA A 110 -12.45 -5.35 4.90
N GLN A 111 -13.38 -4.75 5.65
CA GLN A 111 -14.02 -5.38 6.80
C GLN A 111 -14.89 -6.59 6.43
N ALA A 112 -15.43 -6.63 5.21
CA ALA A 112 -16.24 -7.75 4.72
C ALA A 112 -15.40 -8.95 4.25
N LEU A 113 -14.06 -8.81 4.19
CA LEU A 113 -13.13 -9.89 3.83
C LEU A 113 -12.70 -10.75 5.02
N ALA A 114 -13.08 -10.36 6.25
CA ALA A 114 -12.71 -11.02 7.50
C ALA A 114 -13.67 -12.14 7.91
#